data_AF-A0A7F8Q6L3-F1
#
_entry.id   AF-A0A7F8Q6L3-F1
#
_cell.length_a   1.000
_cell.length_b   1.000
_cell.length_c   1.000
_cell.angle_alpha   90.00
_cell.angle_beta   90.00
_cell.angle_gamma   90.00
#
_symmetry.space_group_name_H-M   'P 1'
#
loop_
_entity.id
_entity.type
_entity.pdbx_description
1 polymer ?
#
loop_
_entity_poly.entity_id
_entity_poly.type
_entity_poly.pdbx_seq_one_letter_code
_entity_poly.pdbx_strand_id
1 'polypeptide(L)'
;MEPLSDVTATLLFDFLEVCGNALMKQYQVQFWKMILLIKEDYFPRIEAITSSGQMGSFIRLKQFLEKCLQRKEIPVPKGFLTSSFWRS
;
A
#
# COMPACT_ATOMS: atom_id res chain seq x y z
N MET A 1 8.84 -11.91 -8.93
CA MET A 1 9.22 -10.72 -9.72
C MET A 1 10.09 -9.85 -8.84
N GLU A 2 11.27 -9.49 -9.30
CA GLU A 2 12.17 -8.61 -8.53
C GLU A 2 11.69 -7.15 -8.60
N PRO A 3 11.72 -6.41 -7.47
CA PRO A 3 11.32 -5.01 -7.47
C PRO A 3 12.32 -4.14 -8.24
N LEU A 4 11.84 -3.00 -8.72
CA LEU A 4 12.67 -1.87 -9.16
C LEU A 4 12.66 -0.86 -8.01
N SER A 5 13.83 -0.54 -7.45
CA SER A 5 14.00 0.18 -6.17
C SER A 5 12.92 1.24 -5.87
N ASP A 6 12.96 2.36 -6.57
CA ASP A 6 12.09 3.52 -6.32
C ASP A 6 10.71 3.35 -6.99
N VAL A 7 10.68 2.78 -8.19
CA VAL A 7 9.47 2.64 -9.01
C VAL A 7 8.46 1.70 -8.36
N THR A 8 8.90 0.52 -7.93
CA THR A 8 7.99 -0.48 -7.35
C THR A 8 7.45 0.00 -6.01
N ALA A 9 8.28 0.60 -5.15
CA ALA A 9 7.81 1.13 -3.87
C ALA A 9 6.79 2.26 -4.04
N THR A 10 7.04 3.18 -4.98
CA THR A 10 6.14 4.30 -5.29
C THR A 10 4.80 3.82 -5.82
N LEU A 11 4.83 3.04 -6.91
CA LEU A 11 3.59 2.58 -7.56
C LEU A 11 2.78 1.66 -6.65
N LEU A 12 3.43 0.81 -5.85
CA LEU A 12 2.72 -0.06 -4.91
C LEU A 12 2.04 0.75 -3.81
N PHE A 13 2.68 1.80 -3.29
CA PHE A 13 2.06 2.71 -2.33
C PHE A 13 0.86 3.43 -2.94
N ASP A 14 1.04 4.13 -4.07
CA ASP A 14 -0.02 4.93 -4.70
C ASP A 14 -1.23 4.05 -5.08
N PHE A 15 -0.98 2.85 -5.60
CA PHE A 15 -2.03 1.90 -5.96
C PHE A 15 -2.82 1.43 -4.74
N LEU A 16 -2.13 1.07 -3.64
CA LEU A 16 -2.78 0.59 -2.42
C LEU A 16 -3.51 1.70 -1.68
N GLU A 17 -3.02 2.94 -1.71
CA GLU A 17 -3.70 4.11 -1.13
C GLU A 17 -5.05 4.38 -1.82
N VAL A 18 -5.14 4.16 -3.14
CA VAL A 18 -6.35 4.41 -3.92
C VAL A 18 -7.28 3.20 -3.97
N CYS A 19 -6.78 2.01 -4.30
CA CYS A 19 -7.63 0.85 -4.55
C CYS A 19 -7.75 -0.08 -3.34
N GLY A 20 -6.87 0.03 -2.35
CA GLY A 20 -6.77 -0.94 -1.26
C GLY A 20 -8.04 -1.09 -0.42
N ASN A 21 -8.80 0.00 -0.20
CA ASN A 21 -10.08 -0.09 0.53
C ASN A 21 -11.12 -0.95 -0.21
N ALA A 22 -11.23 -0.78 -1.54
CA ALA A 22 -12.15 -1.56 -2.36
C ALA A 22 -11.72 -3.03 -2.44
N LEU A 23 -10.42 -3.27 -2.66
CA LEU A 23 -9.85 -4.63 -2.72
C LEU A 23 -10.02 -5.39 -1.40
N MET A 24 -9.80 -4.72 -0.27
CA MET A 24 -10.02 -5.29 1.06
C MET A 24 -11.48 -5.73 1.24
N LYS A 25 -12.45 -4.91 0.83
CA LYS A 25 -13.88 -5.26 0.93
C LYS A 25 -14.26 -6.42 0.01
N GLN A 26 -13.70 -6.45 -1.20
CA GLN A 26 -14.02 -7.46 -2.21
C GLN A 26 -13.41 -8.83 -1.89
N TYR A 27 -12.14 -8.88 -1.47
CA TYR A 27 -11.37 -10.12 -1.35
C TYR A 27 -11.02 -10.50 0.10
N GLN A 28 -11.29 -9.60 1.06
CA GLN A 28 -11.21 -9.84 2.50
C GLN A 28 -9.89 -10.49 2.93
N VAL A 29 -9.96 -11.72 3.48
CA VAL A 29 -8.81 -12.46 4.01
C VAL A 29 -7.73 -12.68 2.95
N GLN A 30 -8.09 -12.87 1.67
CA GLN A 30 -7.09 -13.09 0.62
C GLN A 30 -6.28 -11.83 0.34
N PHE A 31 -6.91 -10.64 0.43
CA PHE A 31 -6.20 -9.38 0.33
C PHE A 31 -5.24 -9.19 1.51
N TRP A 32 -5.66 -9.51 2.74
CA TRP A 32 -4.78 -9.42 3.91
C TRP A 32 -3.57 -10.36 3.84
N LYS A 33 -3.74 -11.57 3.30
CA LYS A 33 -2.58 -12.46 3.02
C LYS A 33 -1.58 -11.81 2.07
N MET A 34 -2.05 -11.11 1.03
CA MET A 34 -1.18 -10.38 0.12
C MET A 34 -0.46 -9.22 0.82
N ILE A 35 -1.14 -8.47 1.68
CA ILE A 35 -0.51 -7.39 2.47
C ILE A 35 0.58 -7.93 3.40
N LEU A 36 0.33 -9.07 4.06
CA LEU A 36 1.32 -9.74 4.91
C LEU A 36 2.52 -10.22 4.09
N LEU A 37 2.28 -10.87 2.94
CA LEU A 37 3.34 -11.28 2.00
C LEU A 37 4.21 -10.09 1.56
N ILE A 38 3.60 -8.95 1.24
CA ILE A 38 4.34 -7.74 0.89
C ILE A 38 5.26 -7.31 2.05
N LYS A 39 4.72 -7.26 3.27
CA LYS A 39 5.47 -6.84 4.46
C LYS A 39 6.59 -7.81 4.84
N GLU A 40 6.33 -9.11 4.76
CA GLU A 40 7.24 -10.14 5.30
C GLU A 40 8.28 -10.58 4.27
N ASP A 41 7.87 -10.75 3.00
CA ASP A 41 8.73 -11.30 1.96
C ASP A 41 9.21 -10.27 0.95
N TYR A 42 8.40 -9.25 0.66
CA TYR A 42 8.69 -8.29 -0.40
C TYR A 42 9.46 -7.06 0.08
N PHE A 43 9.20 -6.58 1.29
CA PHE A 43 9.95 -5.48 1.89
C PHE A 43 11.45 -5.75 1.99
N PRO A 44 11.93 -6.93 2.47
CA PRO A 44 13.35 -7.23 2.48
C PRO A 44 14.00 -7.17 1.09
N ARG A 45 13.25 -7.55 0.04
CA ARG A 45 13.74 -7.49 -1.35
C ARG A 45 13.91 -6.07 -1.85
N ILE A 46 12.96 -5.19 -1.53
CA ILE A 46 13.06 -3.76 -1.87
C ILE A 46 14.24 -3.12 -1.12
N GLU A 47 14.37 -3.42 0.17
CA GLU A 47 15.46 -2.88 1.01
C GLU A 47 16.84 -3.32 0.50
N ALA A 48 17.00 -4.57 0.08
CA ALA A 48 18.27 -5.09 -0.43
C ALA A 48 18.77 -4.40 -1.70
N ILE A 49 17.88 -3.85 -2.53
CA ILE A 49 18.23 -3.21 -3.82
C ILE A 49 18.19 -1.68 -3.77
N THR A 50 17.70 -1.08 -2.69
CA THR A 50 17.49 0.36 -2.60
C THR A 50 18.66 1.00 -1.87
N SER A 51 19.36 1.91 -2.55
CA SER A 51 20.43 2.70 -1.94
C SER A 51 19.88 3.61 -0.83
N SER A 52 20.69 3.93 0.17
CA SER A 52 20.28 4.75 1.32
C SER A 52 19.67 6.10 0.92
N GLY A 53 20.16 6.72 -0.16
CA GLY A 53 19.64 7.97 -0.72
C GLY A 53 18.28 7.87 -1.42
N GLN A 54 17.78 6.65 -1.70
CA GLN A 54 16.51 6.41 -2.39
C GLN A 54 15.45 5.73 -1.52
N MET A 55 15.68 5.61 -0.21
CA MET A 55 14.77 4.92 0.72
C MET A 55 13.44 5.65 0.97
N GLY A 56 13.26 6.88 0.47
CA GLY A 56 12.07 7.70 0.74
C GLY A 56 10.75 7.03 0.35
N SER A 57 10.68 6.43 -0.84
CA SER A 57 9.48 5.74 -1.33
C SER A 57 9.19 4.46 -0.56
N PHE A 58 10.23 3.69 -0.22
CA PHE A 58 10.11 2.50 0.61
C PHE A 58 9.60 2.83 2.02
N ILE A 59 10.14 3.88 2.67
CA ILE A 59 9.70 4.32 3.99
C ILE A 59 8.21 4.71 3.97
N ARG A 60 7.77 5.41 2.92
CA ARG A 60 6.36 5.82 2.77
C ARG A 60 5.43 4.61 2.66
N LEU A 61 5.77 3.63 1.82
CA LEU A 61 5.05 2.37 1.69
C LEU A 61 4.99 1.60 3.01
N LYS A 62 6.13 1.48 3.71
CA LYS A 62 6.24 0.77 5.00
C LYS A 62 5.35 1.40 6.06
N GLN A 63 5.42 2.72 6.25
CA GLN A 63 4.60 3.44 7.22
C GLN A 63 3.10 3.32 6.92
N PHE A 64 2.71 3.32 5.64
CA PHE A 64 1.33 3.13 5.23
C PHE A 64 0.82 1.74 5.62
N LEU A 65 1.54 0.68 5.26
CA LEU A 65 1.12 -0.69 5.56
C LEU A 65 1.16 -1.02 7.05
N GLU A 66 2.13 -0.51 7.81
CA GLU A 66 2.18 -0.68 9.27
C GLU A 66 0.93 -0.10 9.95
N LYS A 67 0.51 1.12 9.57
CA LYS A 67 -0.71 1.74 10.08
C LYS A 67 -1.95 0.94 9.71
N CYS A 68 -2.03 0.46 8.46
CA CYS A 68 -3.15 -0.34 7.98
C CYS A 68 -3.29 -1.66 8.74
N LEU A 69 -2.18 -2.39 8.93
CA LEU A 69 -2.15 -3.65 9.66
C LEU A 69 -2.48 -3.46 11.14
N GLN A 70 -1.95 -2.41 11.77
CA GLN A 70 -2.25 -2.08 13.17
C GLN A 70 -3.74 -1.79 13.38
N ARG A 71 -4.36 -1.06 12.45
CA ARG A 71 -5.79 -0.70 12.50
C ARG A 71 -6.71 -1.80 11.97
N LYS A 72 -6.15 -2.81 11.28
CA LYS A 72 -6.89 -3.84 10.54
C LYS A 72 -7.87 -3.25 9.53
N GLU A 73 -7.48 -2.14 8.90
CA GLU A 73 -8.29 -1.39 7.94
C GLU A 73 -7.39 -0.72 6.91
N ILE A 74 -7.84 -0.69 5.65
CA ILE A 74 -7.30 0.24 4.64
C ILE A 74 -8.21 1.48 4.60
N PRO A 75 -7.70 2.71 4.81
CA PRO A 75 -8.53 3.91 4.79
C PRO A 75 -9.18 4.13 3.41
N VAL A 76 -10.36 4.77 3.39
CA VAL A 76 -10.97 5.25 2.14
C VAL A 76 -10.05 6.30 1.51
N PRO A 77 -9.83 6.28 0.17
CA PRO A 77 -8.95 7.24 -0.49
C PRO A 77 -9.38 8.68 -0.25
N LYS A 78 -8.41 9.56 -0.03
CA LYS A 78 -8.70 11.00 0.04
C LYS A 78 -9.27 11.47 -1.29
N GLY A 79 -10.34 12.24 -1.24
CA GLY A 79 -11.05 12.69 -2.44
C GLY A 79 -12.07 11.70 -3.00
N PHE A 80 -12.34 10.58 -2.33
CA PHE A 80 -13.44 9.70 -2.71
C PHE A 80 -14.77 10.48 -2.78
N LEU A 81 -15.51 10.30 -3.87
CA LEU A 81 -16.75 11.03 -4.12
C LEU A 81 -17.86 10.53 -3.19
N THR A 82 -18.24 11.36 -2.21
CA THR A 82 -19.31 11.06 -1.26
C THR A 82 -20.69 11.33 -1.88
N SER A 83 -21.75 10.90 -1.20
CA SER A 83 -23.13 11.14 -1.66
C SER A 83 -23.52 12.63 -1.73
N SER A 84 -22.80 13.53 -1.06
CA SER A 84 -23.05 14.98 -1.18
C SER A 84 -22.57 15.51 -2.53
N PHE A 85 -21.48 14.97 -3.08
CA PHE A 85 -20.96 15.36 -4.39
C PHE A 85 -22.01 15.12 -5.49
N TRP A 86 -22.71 13.98 -5.44
CA TRP A 86 -23.72 13.61 -6.44
C TRP A 86 -25.08 14.29 -6.25
N ARG A 87 -25.33 14.92 -5.10
CA ARG A 87 -26.59 15.60 -4.77
C ARG A 87 -26.51 17.12 -4.89
N SER A 88 -25.33 17.67 -5.17
CA SER A 88 -25.08 19.08 -5.42
C SER A 88 -25.26 19.38 -6.91
#